data_AF-A0A3P6TVC6-F1
#
_entry.id   AF-A0A3P6TVC6-F1
#
_cell.length_a   1.000
_cell.length_b   1.000
_cell.length_c   1.000
_cell.angle_alpha   90.00
_cell.angle_beta   90.00
_cell.angle_gamma   90.00
#
_symmetry.space_group_name_H-M   'P 1'
#
loop_
_entity.id
_entity.type
_entity.pdbx_description
1 polymer ?
#
loop_
_entity_poly.entity_id
_entity_poly.type
_entity_poly.pdbx_seq_one_letter_code
_entity_poly.pdbx_strand_id
1 'polypeptide(L)'
;MEEEVGRWKSKEEKEVKLEVCPEIVTSIRYRGEQGEGDDNEAAKKAAEERARKRAEVRKRLEEANRAKKVKKGFLTPERKKKLRKLLMMKAAEDLKQQQMLREQERQRVLRERILPLPDLDNLSDEELEEIAKKMAEKLLQLESEHYDINYIVRQKDFEINELTISVNDLRGKFVKPTLKKVSKTDNRFSKLKKKDQNFVDFRTNLKNIESNKFTLKAEKKESVVDWKK
;
A
#
# COMPACT_ATOMS: atom_id res chain seq x y z
N MET A 1 -41.03 -31.79 -18.38
CA MET A 1 -39.68 -31.90 -18.97
C MET A 1 -38.63 -32.10 -17.88
N GLU A 2 -38.94 -32.91 -16.86
CA GLU A 2 -38.06 -33.23 -15.72
C GLU A 2 -38.01 -34.74 -15.42
N GLU A 3 -38.60 -35.59 -16.27
CA GLU A 3 -38.59 -37.05 -16.11
C GLU A 3 -37.52 -37.76 -16.96
N GLU A 4 -36.75 -37.03 -17.76
CA GLU A 4 -35.72 -37.59 -18.66
C GLU A 4 -34.30 -37.58 -18.07
N VAL A 5 -34.08 -36.93 -16.91
CA VAL A 5 -32.74 -36.77 -16.30
C VAL A 5 -32.40 -37.91 -15.32
N GLY A 6 -33.38 -38.71 -14.89
CA GLY A 6 -33.19 -39.84 -13.97
C GLY A 6 -32.68 -41.13 -14.62
N ARG A 7 -32.76 -41.26 -15.95
CA ARG A 7 -32.44 -42.51 -16.67
C ARG A 7 -30.97 -42.60 -17.14
N TRP A 8 -30.25 -41.48 -17.14
CA TRP A 8 -28.85 -41.40 -17.58
C TRP A 8 -27.85 -41.75 -16.48
N LYS A 9 -28.19 -41.57 -15.19
CA LYS A 9 -27.27 -41.85 -14.08
C LYS A 9 -27.15 -43.33 -13.67
N SER A 10 -28.08 -44.18 -14.10
CA SER A 10 -28.09 -45.60 -13.68
C SER A 10 -27.34 -46.54 -14.65
N LYS A 11 -26.88 -46.02 -15.80
CA LYS A 11 -26.23 -46.81 -16.86
C LYS A 11 -24.70 -46.70 -16.84
N GLU A 12 -24.13 -45.63 -16.29
CA GLU A 12 -22.67 -45.47 -16.15
C GLU A 12 -22.10 -46.05 -14.84
N GLU A 13 -22.91 -46.26 -13.80
CA GLU A 13 -22.43 -46.80 -12.51
C GLU A 13 -22.34 -48.34 -12.47
N LYS A 14 -22.74 -49.05 -13.53
CA LYS A 14 -22.75 -50.52 -13.59
C LYS A 14 -21.64 -51.16 -14.43
N GLU A 15 -20.76 -50.37 -15.06
CA GLU A 15 -19.75 -50.89 -16.00
C GLU A 15 -18.29 -50.60 -15.59
N VAL A 16 -18.05 -50.22 -14.32
CA VAL A 16 -16.70 -50.11 -13.74
C VAL A 16 -16.62 -50.95 -12.45
N LYS A 17 -17.03 -52.20 -12.57
CA LYS A 17 -16.82 -53.26 -11.57
C LYS A 17 -16.41 -54.53 -12.30
N LEU A 18 -15.18 -54.58 -12.80
CA LEU A 18 -14.47 -55.81 -13.14
C LEU A 18 -13.06 -55.45 -13.54
N GLU A 19 -12.14 -55.51 -12.58
CA GLU A 19 -10.76 -55.98 -12.74
C GLU A 19 -10.11 -55.97 -11.35
N VAL A 20 -10.53 -56.96 -10.55
CA VAL A 20 -9.87 -57.39 -9.33
C VAL A 20 -8.90 -58.49 -9.75
N CYS A 21 -7.60 -58.22 -9.73
CA CYS A 21 -6.58 -59.26 -9.85
C CYS A 21 -6.31 -59.83 -8.43
N PRO A 22 -6.51 -61.14 -8.19
CA PRO A 22 -6.21 -61.77 -6.91
C PRO A 22 -4.79 -62.36 -6.89
N GLU A 23 -4.36 -62.71 -5.68
CA GLU A 23 -3.20 -63.56 -5.33
C GLU A 23 -1.88 -62.87 -4.96
N ILE A 24 -1.85 -62.41 -3.70
CA ILE A 24 -0.65 -62.32 -2.88
C ILE A 24 -0.22 -63.75 -2.53
N VAL A 25 0.73 -64.31 -3.28
CA VAL A 25 1.48 -65.48 -2.84
C VAL A 25 2.66 -64.98 -2.01
N THR A 26 2.53 -65.09 -0.68
CA THR A 26 3.64 -64.99 0.26
C THR A 26 4.59 -66.16 0.03
N SER A 27 5.53 -66.02 -0.91
CA SER A 27 6.71 -66.88 -0.97
C SER A 27 7.70 -66.36 0.09
N ILE A 28 7.71 -67.03 1.25
CA ILE A 28 8.79 -66.96 2.21
C ILE A 28 10.07 -67.41 1.48
N ARG A 29 10.92 -66.46 1.08
CA ARG A 29 12.28 -66.77 0.63
C ARG A 29 13.18 -66.86 1.86
N TYR A 30 13.71 -68.06 2.01
CA TYR A 30 14.74 -68.45 2.96
C TYR A 30 15.89 -67.43 2.94
N ARG A 31 16.15 -66.80 4.09
CA ARG A 31 17.28 -65.89 4.31
C ARG A 31 18.56 -66.71 4.32
N GLY A 32 19.22 -66.81 3.17
CA GLY A 32 20.62 -67.19 3.10
C GLY A 32 21.49 -66.02 3.56
N GLU A 33 22.25 -66.24 4.62
CA GLU A 33 23.32 -65.38 5.09
C GLU A 33 24.41 -65.32 4.02
N GLN A 34 24.56 -64.16 3.36
CA GLN A 34 25.68 -63.89 2.46
C GLN A 34 26.30 -62.52 2.80
N GLY A 35 27.52 -62.59 3.33
CA GLY A 35 28.57 -61.58 3.43
C GLY A 35 28.20 -60.10 3.32
N GLU A 36 28.03 -59.43 4.46
CA GLU A 36 28.26 -57.98 4.57
C GLU A 36 29.77 -57.71 4.48
N GLY A 37 30.27 -57.31 3.32
CA GLY A 37 31.70 -57.01 3.18
C GLY A 37 32.07 -56.01 2.08
N ASP A 38 31.47 -56.11 0.89
CA ASP A 38 31.97 -55.37 -0.28
C ASP A 38 30.95 -54.39 -0.89
N ASP A 39 29.64 -54.64 -0.76
CA ASP A 39 28.59 -53.75 -1.27
C ASP A 39 28.49 -52.41 -0.52
N ASN A 40 28.89 -52.39 0.75
CA ASN A 40 28.84 -51.19 1.59
C ASN A 40 29.92 -50.17 1.17
N GLU A 41 31.08 -50.62 0.69
CA GLU A 41 32.15 -49.72 0.27
C GLU A 41 31.89 -49.13 -1.12
N ALA A 42 31.38 -49.93 -2.05
CA ALA A 42 30.93 -49.45 -3.36
C ALA A 42 29.75 -48.46 -3.23
N ALA A 43 28.78 -48.74 -2.35
CA ALA A 43 27.67 -47.83 -2.06
C ALA A 43 28.14 -46.51 -1.40
N LYS A 44 29.11 -46.56 -0.49
CA LYS A 44 29.73 -45.37 0.13
C LYS A 44 30.48 -44.53 -0.90
N LYS A 45 31.28 -45.14 -1.79
CA LYS A 45 31.99 -44.43 -2.88
C LYS A 45 31.02 -43.78 -3.86
N ALA A 46 29.95 -44.46 -4.25
CA ALA A 46 28.90 -43.88 -5.10
C ALA A 46 28.12 -42.74 -4.40
N ALA A 47 27.89 -42.84 -3.09
CA ALA A 47 27.27 -41.78 -2.30
C ALA A 47 28.18 -40.55 -2.16
N GLU A 48 29.48 -40.76 -1.97
CA GLU A 48 30.47 -39.68 -1.90
C GLU A 48 30.61 -38.98 -3.26
N GLU A 49 30.63 -39.72 -4.37
CA GLU A 49 30.68 -39.16 -5.72
C GLU A 49 29.42 -38.31 -6.03
N ARG A 50 28.23 -38.80 -5.64
CA ARG A 50 26.97 -38.04 -5.74
C ARG A 50 26.99 -36.80 -4.84
N ALA A 51 27.58 -36.88 -3.65
CA ALA A 51 27.72 -35.75 -2.74
C ALA A 51 28.68 -34.68 -3.30
N ARG A 52 29.80 -35.08 -3.91
CA ARG A 52 30.72 -34.17 -4.62
C ARG A 52 30.05 -33.48 -5.79
N LYS A 53 29.32 -34.22 -6.64
CA LYS A 53 28.53 -33.65 -7.75
C LYS A 53 27.47 -32.67 -7.25
N ARG A 54 26.77 -32.97 -6.15
CA ARG A 54 25.79 -32.06 -5.53
C ARG A 54 26.46 -30.81 -4.93
N ALA A 55 27.61 -30.94 -4.29
CA ALA A 55 28.37 -29.83 -3.72
C ALA A 55 28.91 -28.89 -4.81
N GLU A 56 29.38 -29.44 -5.93
CA GLU A 56 29.83 -28.67 -7.09
C GLU A 56 28.68 -27.90 -7.76
N VAL A 57 27.51 -28.53 -7.95
CA VAL A 57 26.32 -27.84 -8.47
C VAL A 57 25.86 -26.73 -7.52
N ARG A 58 25.90 -26.98 -6.20
CA ARG A 58 25.59 -25.97 -5.19
C ARG A 58 26.57 -24.80 -5.22
N LYS A 59 27.87 -25.07 -5.35
CA LYS A 59 28.92 -24.05 -5.49
C LYS A 59 28.73 -23.22 -6.76
N ARG A 60 28.43 -23.86 -7.90
CA ARG A 60 28.14 -23.18 -9.17
C ARG A 60 26.88 -22.31 -9.10
N LEU A 61 25.84 -22.78 -8.40
CA LEU A 61 24.62 -21.98 -8.13
C LEU A 61 24.91 -20.80 -7.20
N GLU A 62 25.77 -20.97 -6.21
CA GLU A 62 26.16 -19.92 -5.28
C GLU A 62 27.03 -18.84 -5.94
N GLU A 63 27.98 -19.23 -6.79
CA GLU A 63 28.81 -18.33 -7.59
C GLU A 63 27.97 -17.57 -8.64
N ALA A 64 27.03 -18.25 -9.30
CA ALA A 64 26.08 -17.59 -10.21
C ALA A 64 25.17 -16.59 -9.46
N ASN A 65 24.75 -16.90 -8.24
CA ASN A 65 23.99 -15.99 -7.39
C ASN A 65 24.86 -14.82 -6.87
N ARG A 66 26.14 -15.04 -6.60
CA ARG A 66 27.09 -13.99 -6.18
C ARG A 66 27.39 -13.03 -7.33
N ALA A 67 27.61 -13.54 -8.54
CA ALA A 67 27.78 -12.74 -9.75
C ALA A 67 26.53 -11.89 -10.09
N LYS A 68 25.32 -12.43 -9.86
CA LYS A 68 24.06 -11.66 -9.97
C LYS A 68 23.93 -10.58 -8.88
N LYS A 69 24.49 -10.79 -7.68
CA LYS A 69 24.53 -9.78 -6.60
C LYS A 69 25.52 -8.65 -6.84
N VAL A 70 26.62 -8.90 -7.57
CA VAL A 70 27.63 -7.87 -7.91
C VAL A 70 27.11 -6.91 -8.98
N LYS A 71 26.20 -7.34 -9.87
CA LYS A 71 25.51 -6.47 -10.86
C LYS A 71 24.34 -5.66 -10.27
N LYS A 72 24.29 -5.45 -8.95
CA LYS A 72 23.22 -4.71 -8.25
C LYS A 72 23.46 -3.20 -8.42
N GLY A 73 22.97 -2.66 -9.54
CA GLY A 73 23.23 -1.30 -10.01
C GLY A 73 22.98 -0.19 -8.99
N PHE A 74 23.82 0.85 -9.07
CA PHE A 74 23.85 2.23 -8.55
C PHE A 74 23.13 2.63 -7.24
N LEU A 75 22.06 1.96 -6.81
CA LEU A 75 21.33 2.25 -5.58
C LEU A 75 20.74 0.99 -4.96
N THR A 76 20.95 0.79 -3.66
CA THR A 76 20.27 -0.29 -2.94
C THR A 76 18.75 -0.05 -2.97
N PRO A 77 17.93 -1.10 -3.09
CA PRO A 77 16.46 -0.96 -3.14
C PRO A 77 15.89 -0.25 -1.91
N GLU A 78 16.52 -0.43 -0.74
CA GLU A 78 16.19 0.27 0.50
C GLU A 78 16.45 1.78 0.41
N ARG A 79 17.61 2.19 -0.13
CA ARG A 79 17.93 3.60 -0.34
C ARG A 79 16.99 4.24 -1.35
N LYS A 80 16.60 3.52 -2.42
CA LYS A 80 15.58 3.98 -3.38
C LYS A 80 14.21 4.20 -2.71
N LYS A 81 13.80 3.31 -1.82
CA LYS A 81 12.55 3.45 -1.05
C LYS A 81 12.59 4.64 -0.10
N LYS A 82 13.71 4.81 0.64
CA LYS A 82 13.91 5.96 1.54
C LYS A 82 13.88 7.28 0.77
N LEU A 83 14.54 7.35 -0.39
CA LEU A 83 14.55 8.53 -1.23
C LEU A 83 13.15 8.87 -1.76
N ARG A 84 12.39 7.89 -2.27
CA ARG A 84 10.99 8.12 -2.69
C ARG A 84 10.13 8.66 -1.54
N LYS A 85 10.30 8.14 -0.33
CA LYS A 85 9.59 8.64 0.85
C LYS A 85 9.96 10.10 1.13
N LEU A 86 11.26 10.44 1.12
CA LEU A 86 11.71 11.82 1.33
C LEU A 86 11.19 12.77 0.26
N LEU A 87 11.18 12.37 -1.01
CA LEU A 87 10.64 13.17 -2.10
C LEU A 87 9.14 13.41 -1.96
N MET A 88 8.37 12.38 -1.56
CA MET A 88 6.94 12.52 -1.33
C MET A 88 6.63 13.39 -0.10
N MET A 89 7.45 13.27 0.97
CA MET A 89 7.33 14.12 2.16
C MET A 89 7.64 15.58 1.82
N LYS A 90 8.72 15.84 1.07
CA LYS A 90 9.06 17.18 0.59
C LYS A 90 7.96 17.74 -0.32
N ALA A 91 7.47 16.97 -1.30
CA ALA A 91 6.40 17.41 -2.18
C ALA A 91 5.11 17.75 -1.41
N ALA A 92 4.78 17.00 -0.35
CA ALA A 92 3.64 17.30 0.50
C ALA A 92 3.85 18.57 1.34
N GLU A 93 5.07 18.81 1.80
CA GLU A 93 5.44 20.04 2.51
C GLU A 93 5.40 21.25 1.58
N ASP A 94 6.02 21.17 0.40
CA ASP A 94 6.02 22.21 -0.63
C ASP A 94 4.57 22.55 -1.06
N LEU A 95 3.71 21.53 -1.23
CA LEU A 95 2.29 21.74 -1.54
C LEU A 95 1.56 22.53 -0.45
N LYS A 96 1.82 22.23 0.83
CA LYS A 96 1.23 22.98 1.96
C LYS A 96 1.76 24.41 2.02
N GLN A 97 3.06 24.61 1.80
CA GLN A 97 3.65 25.94 1.76
C GLN A 97 3.05 26.79 0.63
N GLN A 98 2.90 26.21 -0.58
CA GLN A 98 2.24 26.88 -1.69
C GLN A 98 0.77 27.23 -1.39
N GLN A 99 0.03 26.34 -0.71
CA GLN A 99 -1.33 26.63 -0.27
C GLN A 99 -1.37 27.80 0.72
N MET A 100 -0.47 27.83 1.71
CA MET A 100 -0.40 28.94 2.66
C MET A 100 -0.04 30.26 1.97
N LEU A 101 0.94 30.25 1.06
CA LEU A 101 1.31 31.45 0.30
C LEU A 101 0.15 31.93 -0.59
N ARG A 102 -0.56 31.01 -1.26
CA ARG A 102 -1.72 31.35 -2.09
C ARG A 102 -2.86 31.94 -1.26
N GLU A 103 -3.10 31.42 -0.06
CA GLU A 103 -4.11 31.97 0.84
C GLU A 103 -3.68 33.34 1.39
N GLN A 104 -2.41 33.52 1.79
CA GLN A 104 -1.88 34.82 2.20
C GLN A 104 -1.99 35.86 1.08
N GLU A 105 -1.64 35.49 -0.14
CA GLU A 105 -1.77 36.35 -1.32
C GLU A 105 -3.23 36.69 -1.59
N ARG A 106 -4.14 35.71 -1.49
CA ARG A 106 -5.58 35.94 -1.60
C ARG A 106 -6.05 36.95 -0.54
N GLN A 107 -5.64 36.80 0.71
CA GLN A 107 -6.00 37.73 1.78
C GLN A 107 -5.43 39.14 1.54
N ARG A 108 -4.21 39.25 0.99
CA ARG A 108 -3.62 40.53 0.58
C ARG A 108 -4.45 41.20 -0.52
N VAL A 109 -4.75 40.48 -1.60
CA VAL A 109 -5.53 40.99 -2.73
C VAL A 109 -6.94 41.37 -2.30
N LEU A 110 -7.59 40.57 -1.43
CA LEU A 110 -8.91 40.92 -0.90
C LEU A 110 -8.86 42.20 -0.07
N ARG A 111 -7.83 42.39 0.76
CA ARG A 111 -7.67 43.63 1.54
C ARG A 111 -7.42 44.85 0.66
N GLU A 112 -6.69 44.69 -0.44
CA GLU A 112 -6.44 45.78 -1.39
C GLU A 112 -7.69 46.13 -2.23
N ARG A 113 -8.48 45.12 -2.61
CA ARG A 113 -9.69 45.30 -3.44
C ARG A 113 -10.92 45.74 -2.65
N ILE A 114 -11.09 45.22 -1.43
CA ILE A 114 -12.21 45.57 -0.56
C ILE A 114 -11.80 46.83 0.19
N LEU A 115 -12.30 47.97 -0.28
CA LEU A 115 -12.15 49.23 0.44
C LEU A 115 -12.94 49.13 1.76
N PRO A 116 -12.37 49.59 2.88
CA PRO A 116 -13.13 49.70 4.12
C PRO A 116 -14.29 50.67 3.90
N LEU A 117 -15.44 50.37 4.49
CA LEU A 117 -16.59 51.26 4.42
C LEU A 117 -16.22 52.61 5.05
N PRO A 118 -16.59 53.74 4.41
CA PRO A 118 -16.45 55.04 5.05
C PRO A 118 -17.30 55.09 6.32
N ASP A 119 -16.88 55.88 7.30
CA ASP A 119 -17.67 56.15 8.49
C ASP A 119 -18.98 56.82 8.07
N LEU A 120 -20.13 56.17 8.30
CA LEU A 120 -21.42 56.61 7.77
C LEU A 120 -22.15 57.58 8.71
N ASP A 121 -21.74 57.65 9.98
CA ASP A 121 -22.47 58.38 11.03
C ASP A 121 -22.25 59.91 10.96
N ASN A 122 -21.24 60.36 10.21
CA ASN A 122 -20.82 61.76 10.12
C ASN A 122 -21.01 62.39 8.73
N LEU A 123 -21.70 61.72 7.80
CA LEU A 123 -21.88 62.18 6.41
C LEU A 123 -23.21 62.90 6.20
N SER A 124 -23.24 63.79 5.21
CA SER A 124 -24.47 64.41 4.71
C SER A 124 -25.32 63.39 3.92
N ASP A 125 -26.64 63.56 3.92
CA ASP A 125 -27.58 62.71 3.17
C ASP A 125 -27.24 62.65 1.66
N GLU A 126 -26.76 63.76 1.09
CA GLU A 126 -26.34 63.83 -0.32
C GLU A 126 -25.08 62.98 -0.59
N GLU A 127 -24.11 63.00 0.32
CA GLU A 127 -22.87 62.21 0.23
C GLU A 127 -23.17 60.71 0.37
N LEU A 128 -24.12 60.36 1.24
CA LEU A 128 -24.58 58.98 1.43
C LEU A 128 -25.24 58.43 0.15
N GLU A 129 -26.07 59.23 -0.52
CA GLU A 129 -26.71 58.85 -1.79
C GLU A 129 -25.67 58.65 -2.90
N GLU A 130 -24.65 59.51 -2.96
CA GLU A 130 -23.58 59.41 -3.96
C GLU A 130 -22.73 58.14 -3.76
N ILE A 131 -22.40 57.80 -2.50
CA ILE A 131 -21.70 56.55 -2.15
C ILE A 131 -22.53 55.33 -2.53
N ALA A 132 -23.83 55.33 -2.24
CA ALA A 132 -24.72 54.23 -2.59
C ALA A 132 -24.77 53.98 -4.11
N LYS A 133 -24.84 55.06 -4.91
CA LYS A 133 -24.78 54.97 -6.39
C LYS A 133 -23.45 54.41 -6.89
N LYS A 134 -22.32 54.88 -6.36
CA LYS A 134 -20.98 54.39 -6.70
C LYS A 134 -20.81 52.90 -6.36
N MET A 135 -21.31 52.46 -5.21
CA MET A 135 -21.28 51.05 -4.82
C MET A 135 -22.14 50.17 -5.74
N ALA A 136 -23.33 50.63 -6.12
CA ALA A 136 -24.21 49.92 -7.05
C ALA A 136 -23.58 49.77 -8.45
N GLU A 137 -22.96 50.83 -8.97
CA GLU A 137 -22.24 50.78 -10.24
C GLU A 137 -21.06 49.80 -10.17
N LYS A 138 -20.29 49.86 -9.07
CA LYS A 138 -19.15 48.95 -8.89
C LYS A 138 -19.58 47.49 -8.78
N LEU A 139 -20.70 47.21 -8.12
CA LEU A 139 -21.28 45.87 -8.03
C LEU A 139 -21.64 45.33 -9.42
N LEU A 140 -22.26 46.15 -10.26
CA LEU A 140 -22.65 45.76 -11.62
C LEU A 140 -21.43 45.44 -12.49
N GLN A 141 -20.36 46.23 -12.39
CA GLN A 141 -19.08 45.93 -13.05
C GLN A 141 -18.47 44.61 -12.57
N LEU A 142 -18.42 44.40 -11.24
CA LEU A 142 -17.87 43.18 -10.65
C LEU A 142 -18.65 41.93 -11.06
N GLU A 143 -19.98 42.01 -11.17
CA GLU A 143 -20.80 40.89 -11.64
C GLU A 143 -20.50 40.54 -13.09
N SER A 144 -20.29 41.54 -13.95
CA SER A 144 -19.86 41.31 -15.34
C SER A 144 -18.50 40.62 -15.40
N GLU A 145 -17.50 41.12 -14.66
CA GLU A 145 -16.17 40.51 -14.60
C GLU A 145 -16.23 39.07 -14.05
N HIS A 146 -17.05 38.84 -13.03
CA HIS A 146 -17.26 37.53 -12.44
C HIS A 146 -17.88 36.54 -13.43
N TYR A 147 -18.85 36.98 -14.23
CA TYR A 147 -19.43 36.18 -15.30
C TYR A 147 -18.39 35.77 -16.35
N ASP A 148 -17.60 36.73 -16.83
CA ASP A 148 -16.56 36.48 -17.85
C ASP A 148 -15.51 35.48 -17.35
N ILE A 149 -15.02 35.66 -16.11
CA ILE A 149 -14.07 34.73 -15.49
C ILE A 149 -14.66 33.33 -15.38
N ASN A 150 -15.91 33.21 -14.89
CA ASN A 150 -16.57 31.91 -14.76
C ASN A 150 -16.79 31.23 -16.10
N TYR A 151 -17.11 31.99 -17.15
CA TYR A 151 -17.27 31.45 -18.50
C TYR A 151 -15.94 30.87 -19.02
N ILE A 152 -14.84 31.60 -18.85
CA ILE A 152 -13.49 31.13 -19.24
C ILE A 152 -13.11 29.87 -18.46
N VAL A 153 -13.35 29.83 -17.14
CA VAL A 153 -13.08 28.65 -16.31
C VAL A 153 -13.86 27.44 -16.80
N ARG A 154 -15.17 27.61 -17.06
CA ARG A 154 -16.01 26.52 -17.61
C ARG A 154 -15.49 26.02 -18.95
N GLN A 155 -15.11 26.92 -19.86
CA GLN A 155 -14.54 26.53 -21.15
C GLN A 155 -13.25 25.72 -20.98
N LYS A 156 -12.39 26.11 -20.03
CA LYS A 156 -11.16 25.39 -19.70
C LYS A 156 -11.44 24.03 -19.06
N ASP A 157 -12.46 23.92 -18.20
CA ASP A 157 -12.89 22.64 -17.63
C ASP A 157 -13.37 21.67 -18.71
N PHE A 158 -14.15 22.16 -19.69
CA PHE A 158 -14.55 21.36 -20.85
C PHE A 158 -13.34 20.91 -21.66
N GLU A 159 -12.39 21.81 -21.95
CA GLU A 159 -11.16 21.47 -22.67
C GLU A 159 -10.34 20.40 -21.93
N ILE A 160 -10.18 20.53 -20.60
CA ILE A 160 -9.50 19.54 -19.76
C ILE A 160 -10.22 18.19 -19.80
N ASN A 161 -11.55 18.19 -19.76
CA ASN A 161 -12.34 16.97 -19.83
C ASN A 161 -12.16 16.25 -21.17
N GLU A 162 -12.26 16.98 -22.29
CA GLU A 162 -12.01 16.44 -23.64
C GLU A 162 -10.59 15.86 -23.77
N LEU A 163 -9.58 16.60 -23.30
CA LEU A 163 -8.20 16.12 -23.26
C LEU A 163 -8.05 14.89 -22.36
N THR A 164 -8.77 14.82 -21.24
CA THR A 164 -8.75 13.66 -20.34
C THR A 164 -9.37 12.43 -21.01
N ILE A 165 -10.49 12.58 -21.73
CA ILE A 165 -11.14 11.52 -22.50
C ILE A 165 -10.18 11.02 -23.59
N SER A 166 -9.62 11.92 -24.42
CA SER A 166 -8.70 11.54 -25.50
C SER A 166 -7.46 10.79 -24.97
N VAL A 167 -6.85 11.24 -23.87
CA VAL A 167 -5.72 10.54 -23.24
C VAL A 167 -6.12 9.16 -22.73
N ASN A 168 -7.33 9.00 -22.20
CA ASN A 168 -7.83 7.72 -21.71
C ASN A 168 -8.15 6.75 -22.85
N ASP A 169 -8.72 7.22 -23.94
CA ASP A 169 -9.00 6.40 -25.13
C ASP A 169 -7.71 5.96 -25.81
N LEU A 170 -6.69 6.83 -25.89
CA LEU A 170 -5.35 6.48 -26.38
C LEU A 170 -4.65 5.44 -25.50
N ARG A 171 -4.85 5.50 -24.18
CA ARG A 171 -4.33 4.50 -23.23
C ARG A 171 -5.13 3.18 -23.26
N GLY A 172 -6.28 3.18 -23.92
CA GLY A 172 -7.22 2.07 -24.03
C GLY A 172 -8.19 2.00 -22.84
N LYS A 173 -9.50 2.06 -23.11
CA LYS A 173 -10.59 1.93 -22.13
C LYS A 173 -10.51 0.64 -21.27
N PHE A 174 -9.84 -0.39 -21.80
CA PHE A 174 -9.63 -1.69 -21.17
C PHE A 174 -8.14 -1.93 -20.86
N VAL A 175 -7.48 -1.03 -20.12
CA VAL A 175 -6.25 -1.41 -19.43
C VAL A 175 -6.62 -2.50 -18.42
N LYS A 176 -6.42 -3.78 -18.79
CA LYS A 176 -6.70 -4.93 -17.92
C LYS A 176 -6.02 -4.67 -16.57
N PRO A 177 -6.79 -4.42 -15.49
CA PRO A 177 -6.20 -4.19 -14.20
C PRO A 177 -5.39 -5.44 -13.85
N THR A 178 -4.13 -5.26 -13.47
CA THR A 178 -3.31 -6.41 -13.05
C THR A 178 -3.99 -7.02 -11.82
N LEU A 179 -4.61 -8.20 -12.01
CA LEU A 179 -5.32 -8.90 -10.95
C LEU A 179 -4.30 -9.31 -9.88
N LYS A 180 -4.20 -8.52 -8.82
CA LYS A 180 -3.39 -8.88 -7.65
C LYS A 180 -4.16 -9.92 -6.85
N LYS A 181 -3.50 -11.01 -6.48
CA LYS A 181 -4.03 -12.00 -5.54
C LYS A 181 -4.20 -11.33 -4.18
N VAL A 182 -5.37 -10.75 -3.96
CA VAL A 182 -5.77 -10.21 -2.66
C VAL A 182 -6.20 -11.37 -1.77
N SER A 183 -5.62 -11.46 -0.57
CA SER A 183 -6.10 -12.44 0.41
C SER A 183 -7.48 -11.99 0.90
N LYS A 184 -8.45 -12.92 0.98
CA LYS A 184 -9.83 -12.63 1.42
C LYS A 184 -9.91 -12.15 2.88
N THR A 185 -8.79 -12.19 3.62
CA THR A 185 -8.70 -11.95 5.06
C THR A 185 -8.16 -10.56 5.41
N ASP A 186 -7.29 -9.96 4.58
CA ASP A 186 -6.66 -8.65 4.88
C ASP A 186 -7.71 -7.51 4.95
N ASN A 187 -8.71 -7.57 4.07
CA ASN A 187 -9.82 -6.61 4.05
C ASN A 187 -10.89 -6.83 5.13
N ARG A 188 -10.89 -7.98 5.84
CA ARG A 188 -11.83 -8.19 6.96
C ARG A 188 -11.36 -7.48 8.23
N PHE A 189 -10.05 -7.34 8.41
CA PHE A 189 -9.47 -6.58 9.52
C PHE A 189 -9.41 -5.07 9.25
N SER A 190 -9.52 -4.61 8.00
CA SER A 190 -9.47 -3.18 7.70
C SER A 190 -10.66 -2.40 8.26
N LYS A 191 -11.83 -3.03 8.40
CA LYS A 191 -13.01 -2.41 9.05
C LYS A 191 -12.88 -2.35 10.59
N LEU A 192 -12.14 -3.26 11.22
CA LEU A 192 -11.77 -3.15 12.64
C LEU A 192 -10.66 -2.09 12.85
N LYS A 193 -9.66 -2.04 11.96
CA LYS A 193 -8.54 -1.09 12.03
C LYS A 193 -8.92 0.39 11.88
N LYS A 194 -10.12 0.72 11.36
CA LYS A 194 -10.59 2.12 11.24
C LYS A 194 -11.27 2.65 12.50
N LYS A 195 -11.80 1.77 13.38
CA LYS A 195 -12.32 2.20 14.68
C LYS A 195 -11.19 2.37 15.71
N ASP A 196 -10.12 1.60 15.57
CA ASP A 196 -8.94 1.67 16.45
C ASP A 196 -7.78 2.46 15.81
N GLN A 197 -8.06 3.67 15.32
CA GLN A 197 -7.02 4.64 14.93
C GLN A 197 -6.46 5.40 16.15
N ASN A 198 -6.38 4.76 17.31
CA ASN A 198 -5.24 4.97 18.18
C ASN A 198 -4.15 4.05 17.66
N PHE A 199 -3.27 4.61 16.82
CA PHE A 199 -2.02 4.03 16.34
C PHE A 199 -1.55 2.85 17.22
N VAL A 200 -1.92 1.62 16.81
CA VAL A 200 -1.40 0.39 17.43
C VAL A 200 0.04 0.29 16.95
N ASP A 201 0.89 1.11 17.55
CA ASP A 201 2.33 1.00 17.41
C ASP A 201 2.68 -0.40 17.90
N PHE A 202 3.26 -1.24 17.05
CA PHE A 202 3.70 -2.58 17.47
C PHE A 202 4.71 -2.51 18.63
N ARG A 203 5.23 -1.32 18.95
CA ARG A 203 6.11 -1.04 20.07
C ARG A 203 5.38 -0.94 21.42
N THR A 204 4.11 -0.54 21.47
CA THR A 204 3.39 -0.36 22.75
C THR A 204 3.00 -1.70 23.37
N ASN A 205 2.81 -2.74 22.56
CA ASN A 205 2.54 -4.11 23.03
C ASN A 205 3.82 -4.93 23.31
N LEU A 206 5.00 -4.35 23.11
CA LEU A 206 6.27 -4.96 23.52
C LEU A 206 6.64 -4.44 24.91
N LYS A 207 6.93 -5.36 25.85
CA LYS A 207 7.50 -4.99 27.15
C LYS A 207 8.89 -4.38 26.91
N ASN A 208 9.03 -3.07 27.06
CA ASN A 208 10.34 -2.44 27.20
C ASN A 208 10.95 -2.91 28.53
N ILE A 209 11.99 -3.73 28.47
CA ILE A 209 12.76 -4.09 29.66
C ILE A 209 13.72 -2.92 29.91
N GLU A 210 13.38 -2.06 30.88
CA GLU A 210 14.34 -1.10 31.44
C GLU A 210 15.40 -1.87 32.22
N SER A 211 16.44 -2.33 31.51
CA SER A 211 17.60 -2.88 32.18
C SER A 211 18.37 -1.74 32.84
N ASN A 212 18.07 -1.46 34.12
CA ASN A 212 18.88 -0.61 35.01
C ASN A 212 20.23 -1.27 35.38
N LYS A 213 20.90 -1.91 34.41
CA LYS A 213 22.20 -2.57 34.62
C LYS A 213 23.39 -1.60 34.48
N PHE A 214 23.15 -0.34 34.10
CA PHE A 214 24.24 0.64 33.89
C PHE A 214 24.01 2.03 34.52
N THR A 215 22.96 2.24 35.31
CA THR A 215 22.76 3.49 36.06
C THR A 215 23.26 3.34 37.50
N LEU A 216 24.57 3.52 37.68
CA LEU A 216 25.18 3.81 38.99
C LEU A 216 24.77 5.23 39.45
N LYS A 217 23.54 5.38 39.95
CA LYS A 217 23.18 6.46 40.87
C LYS A 217 22.14 5.95 41.86
N ALA A 218 22.66 5.51 43.00
CA ALA A 218 21.88 5.42 44.22
C ALA A 218 21.43 6.83 44.60
N GLU A 219 20.13 7.08 44.53
CA GLU A 219 19.48 8.07 45.37
C GLU A 219 18.12 7.51 45.78
N LYS A 220 18.07 7.07 47.04
CA LYS A 220 16.85 6.77 47.77
C LYS A 220 15.89 7.95 47.63
N LYS A 221 14.76 7.75 46.96
CA LYS A 221 13.57 8.54 47.22
C LYS A 221 12.61 7.65 47.99
N GLU A 222 12.54 7.87 49.30
CA GLU A 222 11.48 7.38 50.16
C GLU A 222 10.14 7.92 49.63
N SER A 223 9.35 7.06 49.00
CA SER A 223 7.95 7.37 48.73
C SER A 223 7.13 6.85 49.91
N VAL A 224 6.71 7.79 50.74
CA VAL A 224 5.72 7.64 51.80
C VAL A 224 4.54 6.82 51.28
N VAL A 225 4.30 5.71 51.94
CA VAL A 225 3.20 4.77 51.70
C VAL A 225 2.00 5.28 52.50
N ASP A 226 1.13 6.06 51.87
CA ASP A 226 -0.09 6.55 52.52
C ASP A 226 -1.25 5.58 52.21
N TRP A 227 -1.60 4.75 53.20
CA TRP A 227 -2.82 3.95 53.17
C TRP A 227 -3.88 4.73 53.92
N LYS A 228 -4.86 5.27 53.20
CA LYS A 228 -6.12 5.69 53.82
C LYS A 228 -7.30 5.02 53.14
N LYS A 229 -8.14 4.50 54.02
CA LYS A 229 -9.27 3.59 53.87
C LYS A 229 -10.50 4.30 53.36
#